data_AF-A0A480B2T6-F1
#
_entry.id   AF-A0A480B2T6-F1
#
_cell.length_a   1.000
_cell.length_b   1.000
_cell.length_c   1.000
_cell.angle_alpha   90.00
_cell.angle_beta   90.00
_cell.angle_gamma   90.00
#
_symmetry.space_group_name_H-M   'P 1'
#
loop_
_entity.id
_entity.type
_entity.pdbx_description
1 polymer ?
#
loop_
_entity_poly.entity_id
_entity_poly.type
_entity_poly.pdbx_seq_one_letter_code
_entity_poly.pdbx_strand_id
1 'polypeptide(L)'
;MKHSLVKLLLSSVFIIGCLGQTAFAKTDDAGVLAGLESNSDIYSYLNYYHYSLWLADHRYSYHDMYISADQSVIISLWDLRTQPSTIYITKSGYATNKGAVVGMTRSEVESLYGPLLEDSEWGRPAEPYGDIYHGYDKYTGYYVGEYVGYHNEGLSFVFNKYTNQVVLIRYQHNRHGNSNVLMDVKKYNLLPYLL
;
A
#
# COMPACT_ATOMS: atom_id res chain seq x y z
N MET A 1 -23.20 49.53 -49.20
CA MET A 1 -24.27 48.68 -48.64
C MET A 1 -23.68 47.29 -48.46
N LYS A 2 -23.34 46.92 -47.21
CA LYS A 2 -24.04 45.88 -46.42
C LYS A 2 -23.99 44.54 -47.18
N HIS A 3 -23.07 43.61 -46.86
CA HIS A 3 -23.13 42.72 -45.70
C HIS A 3 -21.69 42.47 -45.15
N SER A 4 -21.34 43.01 -43.98
CA SER A 4 -21.49 42.37 -42.65
C SER A 4 -20.81 40.99 -42.60
N LEU A 5 -19.54 40.88 -42.19
CA LEU A 5 -19.06 40.95 -40.80
C LEU A 5 -19.72 39.91 -39.89
N VAL A 6 -19.79 38.63 -40.31
CA VAL A 6 -19.98 37.46 -39.43
C VAL A 6 -19.32 36.22 -40.05
N LYS A 7 -17.98 36.15 -40.01
CA LYS A 7 -17.25 34.87 -40.12
C LYS A 7 -16.23 34.75 -38.98
N LEU A 8 -16.69 35.11 -37.80
CA LEU A 8 -15.94 35.08 -36.55
C LEU A 8 -16.76 34.31 -35.51
N LEU A 9 -16.96 33.02 -35.78
CA LEU A 9 -17.66 31.99 -35.00
C LEU A 9 -17.38 30.72 -35.82
N LEU A 10 -16.50 29.78 -35.49
CA LEU A 10 -16.24 29.11 -34.23
C LEU A 10 -14.72 28.94 -34.05
N SER A 11 -14.05 29.92 -33.46
CA SER A 11 -12.79 29.72 -32.76
C SER A 11 -13.00 29.97 -31.28
N SER A 12 -14.08 29.42 -30.73
CA SER A 12 -14.21 29.23 -29.29
C SER A 12 -13.29 28.08 -28.94
N VAL A 13 -12.02 28.43 -28.73
CA VAL A 13 -11.06 27.64 -27.97
C VAL A 13 -11.78 27.28 -26.67
N PHE A 14 -12.25 26.04 -26.60
CA PHE A 14 -12.76 25.44 -25.38
C PHE A 14 -11.53 25.22 -24.50
N ILE A 15 -11.01 26.30 -23.90
CA ILE A 15 -10.18 26.21 -22.71
C ILE A 15 -11.16 25.82 -21.61
N ILE A 16 -11.49 24.53 -21.54
CA ILE A 16 -11.93 23.94 -20.28
C ILE A 16 -10.74 24.15 -19.37
N GLY A 17 -10.94 25.08 -18.45
CA GLY A 17 -9.97 25.43 -17.43
C GLY A 17 -9.48 24.17 -16.74
N CYS A 18 -8.17 24.11 -16.61
CA CYS A 18 -7.46 23.27 -15.68
C CYS A 18 -8.13 23.34 -14.31
N LEU A 19 -8.91 22.32 -13.99
CA LEU A 19 -8.84 21.65 -12.70
C LEU A 19 -8.81 20.16 -13.04
N GLY A 20 -7.74 19.76 -13.73
CA GLY A 20 -7.30 18.39 -13.67
C GLY A 20 -7.10 18.09 -12.20
N GLN A 21 -8.04 17.34 -11.62
CA GLN A 21 -7.77 16.59 -10.41
C GLN A 21 -6.70 15.58 -10.79
N THR A 22 -5.44 16.03 -10.78
CA THR A 22 -4.32 15.12 -10.69
C THR A 22 -4.32 14.61 -9.25
N ALA A 23 -5.26 13.70 -8.97
CA ALA A 23 -5.10 12.71 -7.92
C ALA A 23 -3.92 11.84 -8.38
N PHE A 24 -2.71 12.35 -8.21
CA PHE A 24 -1.50 11.58 -8.43
C PHE A 24 -1.51 10.49 -7.38
N ALA A 25 -1.85 9.27 -7.81
CA ALA A 25 -1.62 8.10 -6.99
C ALA A 25 -0.11 7.99 -6.80
N LYS A 26 0.34 7.85 -5.55
CA LYS A 26 1.76 7.65 -5.23
C LYS A 26 2.29 6.33 -5.84
N THR A 27 1.40 5.45 -6.28
CA THR A 27 1.64 4.44 -7.31
C THR A 27 0.37 4.20 -8.11
N ASP A 28 0.48 3.83 -9.38
CA ASP A 28 -0.68 3.44 -10.21
C ASP A 28 -1.32 2.11 -9.77
N ASP A 29 -0.60 1.32 -8.99
CA ASP A 29 -1.01 -0.02 -8.59
C ASP A 29 -0.30 -0.45 -7.28
N ALA A 30 -1.11 -0.68 -6.24
CA ALA A 30 -0.68 -1.07 -4.91
C ALA A 30 -1.01 -2.55 -4.56
N GLY A 31 -1.49 -3.36 -5.51
CA GLY A 31 -2.03 -4.70 -5.25
C GLY A 31 -1.02 -5.75 -4.73
N VAL A 32 -1.54 -6.88 -4.22
CA VAL A 32 -0.70 -7.97 -3.67
C VAL A 32 -1.29 -9.36 -3.91
N LEU A 33 -0.46 -10.40 -3.81
CA LEU A 33 -0.88 -11.81 -3.84
C LEU A 33 -1.86 -12.15 -4.97
N ALA A 34 -1.49 -11.84 -6.22
CA ALA A 34 -2.30 -12.11 -7.41
C ALA A 34 -3.73 -11.53 -7.34
N GLY A 35 -3.89 -10.34 -6.77
CA GLY A 35 -5.17 -9.62 -6.76
C GLY A 35 -6.03 -9.93 -5.54
N LEU A 36 -5.48 -10.57 -4.49
CA LEU A 36 -6.23 -11.00 -3.32
C LEU A 36 -6.98 -9.85 -2.64
N GLU A 37 -6.49 -8.63 -2.76
CA GLU A 37 -7.16 -7.42 -2.28
C GLU A 37 -8.56 -7.19 -2.85
N SER A 38 -8.85 -7.75 -4.03
CA SER A 38 -10.13 -7.62 -4.72
C SER A 38 -11.05 -8.84 -4.53
N ASN A 39 -10.58 -9.87 -3.83
CA ASN A 39 -11.32 -11.12 -3.69
C ASN A 39 -12.56 -10.92 -2.79
N SER A 40 -13.74 -11.10 -3.37
CA SER A 40 -15.03 -10.96 -2.70
C SER A 40 -15.48 -12.20 -1.92
N ASP A 41 -14.72 -13.29 -2.00
CA ASP A 41 -14.93 -14.53 -1.23
C ASP A 41 -13.64 -14.95 -0.52
N ILE A 42 -13.23 -14.14 0.45
CA ILE A 42 -12.02 -14.39 1.24
C ILE A 42 -12.08 -15.69 2.04
N TYR A 43 -13.26 -16.13 2.50
CA TYR A 43 -13.36 -17.34 3.33
C TYR A 43 -13.08 -18.61 2.52
N SER A 44 -13.53 -18.68 1.26
CA SER A 44 -13.14 -19.77 0.37
C SER A 44 -11.64 -19.79 0.12
N TYR A 45 -11.01 -18.62 -0.08
CA TYR A 45 -9.55 -18.52 -0.21
C TYR A 45 -8.83 -19.01 1.05
N LEU A 46 -9.23 -18.53 2.23
CA LEU A 46 -8.63 -18.91 3.51
C LEU A 46 -8.74 -20.43 3.74
N ASN A 47 -9.90 -21.03 3.46
CA ASN A 47 -10.09 -22.48 3.56
C ASN A 47 -9.27 -23.26 2.54
N TYR A 48 -9.27 -22.85 1.27
CA TYR A 48 -8.55 -23.54 0.20
C TYR A 48 -7.04 -23.57 0.44
N TYR A 49 -6.48 -22.46 0.94
CA TYR A 49 -5.06 -22.33 1.24
C TYR A 49 -4.70 -22.66 2.71
N HIS A 50 -5.64 -23.27 3.45
CA HIS A 50 -5.43 -23.77 4.82
C HIS A 50 -4.91 -22.71 5.81
N TYR A 51 -5.42 -21.48 5.71
CA TYR A 51 -5.15 -20.46 6.70
C TYR A 51 -5.84 -20.81 8.03
N SER A 52 -5.17 -20.50 9.14
CA SER A 52 -5.70 -20.71 10.49
C SER A 52 -6.00 -19.36 11.16
N LEU A 53 -7.04 -19.32 12.00
CA LEU A 53 -7.31 -18.14 12.84
C LEU A 53 -6.14 -17.93 13.79
N TRP A 54 -5.52 -16.76 13.71
CA TRP A 54 -4.35 -16.37 14.50
C TRP A 54 -4.73 -15.46 15.67
N LEU A 55 -5.63 -14.52 15.42
CA LEU A 55 -6.14 -13.56 16.40
C LEU A 55 -7.60 -13.26 16.11
N ALA A 56 -8.40 -13.17 17.17
CA ALA A 56 -9.77 -12.66 17.13
C ALA A 56 -9.94 -11.63 18.26
N ASP A 57 -10.30 -10.40 17.90
CA ASP A 57 -10.62 -9.32 18.84
C ASP A 57 -11.94 -8.68 18.45
N HIS A 58 -13.01 -9.03 19.17
CA HIS A 58 -14.37 -8.56 18.90
C HIS A 58 -14.86 -7.52 19.90
N ARG A 59 -13.96 -6.92 20.70
CA ARG A 59 -14.32 -6.01 21.79
C ARG A 59 -15.01 -4.73 21.32
N TYR A 60 -14.65 -4.23 20.14
CA TYR A 60 -15.16 -2.97 19.58
C TYR A 60 -15.71 -3.11 18.15
N SER A 61 -15.22 -4.11 17.41
CA SER A 61 -15.62 -4.46 16.05
C SER A 61 -15.12 -5.87 15.76
N TYR A 62 -15.65 -6.54 14.73
CA TYR A 62 -15.18 -7.87 14.36
C TYR A 62 -13.82 -7.79 13.67
N HIS A 63 -12.73 -7.95 14.43
CA HIS A 63 -11.37 -8.02 13.90
C HIS A 63 -10.82 -9.43 14.02
N ASP A 64 -10.70 -10.11 12.88
CA ASP A 64 -10.06 -11.42 12.79
C ASP A 64 -8.80 -11.35 11.94
N MET A 65 -7.76 -12.06 12.35
CA MET A 65 -6.54 -12.23 11.57
C MET A 65 -6.28 -13.71 11.36
N TYR A 66 -5.98 -14.06 10.12
CA TYR A 66 -5.70 -15.42 9.68
C TYR A 66 -4.27 -15.52 9.20
N ILE A 67 -3.58 -16.61 9.52
CA ILE A 67 -2.17 -16.82 9.16
C ILE A 67 -2.02 -18.06 8.27
N SER A 68 -1.17 -17.96 7.26
CA SER A 68 -0.82 -19.09 6.39
C SER A 68 -0.08 -20.18 7.18
N ALA A 69 -0.15 -21.43 6.70
CA ALA A 69 0.47 -22.57 7.38
C ALA A 69 1.99 -22.44 7.60
N ASP A 70 2.68 -21.76 6.68
CA ASP A 70 4.11 -21.47 6.76
C ASP A 70 4.45 -20.18 7.56
N GLN A 71 3.41 -19.50 8.07
CA GLN A 71 3.49 -18.27 8.85
C GLN A 71 4.13 -17.10 8.11
N SER A 72 3.99 -17.07 6.79
CA SER A 72 4.55 -16.05 5.90
C SER A 72 3.57 -14.97 5.51
N VAL A 73 2.26 -15.25 5.58
CA VAL A 73 1.20 -14.31 5.20
C VAL A 73 0.16 -14.22 6.31
N ILE A 74 -0.23 -13.00 6.67
CA ILE A 74 -1.31 -12.74 7.61
C ILE A 74 -2.37 -11.87 6.92
N ILE A 75 -3.62 -12.30 6.96
CA ILE A 75 -4.76 -11.59 6.37
C ILE A 75 -5.64 -11.09 7.51
N SER A 76 -5.84 -9.77 7.57
CA SER A 76 -6.70 -9.10 8.53
C SER A 76 -8.05 -8.77 7.91
N LEU A 77 -9.13 -9.14 8.59
CA LEU A 77 -10.52 -8.84 8.25
C LEU A 77 -11.14 -7.98 9.34
N TRP A 78 -11.75 -6.87 8.98
CA TRP A 78 -12.55 -6.01 9.87
C TRP A 78 -14.02 -6.03 9.45
N ASP A 79 -14.93 -5.88 10.40
CA ASP A 79 -16.37 -5.67 10.21
C ASP A 79 -17.05 -6.73 9.33
N LEU A 80 -16.64 -7.99 9.45
CA LEU A 80 -17.16 -9.11 8.66
C LEU A 80 -17.03 -8.91 7.14
N ARG A 81 -16.07 -8.09 6.70
CA ARG A 81 -15.79 -7.86 5.28
C ARG A 81 -15.41 -9.16 4.59
N THR A 82 -15.88 -9.29 3.35
CA THR A 82 -15.49 -10.40 2.47
C THR A 82 -14.20 -10.12 1.69
N GLN A 83 -13.63 -8.92 1.84
CA GLN A 83 -12.34 -8.52 1.29
C GLN A 83 -11.33 -8.27 2.41
N PRO A 84 -10.05 -8.58 2.20
CA PRO A 84 -8.97 -8.25 3.13
C PRO A 84 -8.93 -6.75 3.45
N SER A 85 -8.92 -6.41 4.74
CA SER A 85 -8.64 -5.02 5.17
C SER A 85 -7.15 -4.73 5.11
N THR A 86 -6.34 -5.72 5.48
CA THR A 86 -4.87 -5.61 5.47
C THR A 86 -4.28 -6.99 5.21
N ILE A 87 -3.20 -7.04 4.43
CA ILE A 87 -2.42 -8.25 4.18
C ILE A 87 -0.99 -7.95 4.56
N TYR A 88 -0.38 -8.82 5.36
CA TYR A 88 1.02 -8.74 5.76
C TYR A 88 1.78 -9.92 5.14
N ILE A 89 2.91 -9.67 4.50
CA ILE A 89 3.86 -10.69 4.04
C ILE A 89 5.12 -10.54 4.90
N THR A 90 5.38 -11.51 5.76
CA THR A 90 6.43 -11.49 6.81
C THR A 90 7.66 -12.31 6.45
N LYS A 91 7.59 -13.15 5.41
CA LYS A 91 8.68 -14.00 4.94
C LYS A 91 8.75 -14.04 3.42
N SER A 92 9.90 -14.42 2.88
CA SER A 92 10.09 -14.63 1.43
C SER A 92 9.21 -15.77 0.91
N GLY A 93 8.89 -15.75 -0.38
CA GLY A 93 8.11 -16.80 -1.05
C GLY A 93 6.76 -16.33 -1.56
N TYR A 94 6.32 -15.14 -1.15
CA TYR A 94 5.13 -14.47 -1.63
C TYR A 94 5.50 -13.13 -2.25
N ALA A 95 4.94 -12.87 -3.43
CA ALA A 95 5.19 -11.66 -4.18
C ALA A 95 3.97 -10.75 -4.20
N THR A 96 4.22 -9.45 -4.23
CA THR A 96 3.22 -8.49 -4.71
C THR A 96 2.91 -8.74 -6.19
N ASN A 97 1.90 -8.08 -6.73
CA ASN A 97 1.56 -8.20 -8.15
C ASN A 97 2.68 -7.73 -9.09
N LYS A 98 3.52 -6.78 -8.67
CA LYS A 98 4.73 -6.35 -9.40
C LYS A 98 5.99 -7.17 -9.05
N GLY A 99 5.86 -8.25 -8.28
CA GLY A 99 6.97 -9.17 -8.02
C GLY A 99 7.83 -8.85 -6.79
N ALA A 100 7.47 -7.85 -5.97
CA ALA A 100 8.26 -7.53 -4.79
C ALA A 100 8.07 -8.59 -3.70
N VAL A 101 9.17 -9.00 -3.06
CA VAL A 101 9.20 -10.03 -2.01
C VAL A 101 9.97 -9.56 -0.79
N VAL A 102 9.67 -10.13 0.38
CA VAL A 102 10.51 -9.96 1.57
C VAL A 102 11.93 -10.47 1.27
N GLY A 103 12.94 -9.68 1.67
CA GLY A 103 14.36 -9.91 1.39
C GLY A 103 14.93 -9.02 0.27
N MET A 104 14.08 -8.40 -0.56
CA MET A 104 14.55 -7.46 -1.58
C MET A 104 15.20 -6.22 -0.95
N THR A 105 16.20 -5.67 -1.65
CA THR A 105 16.82 -4.39 -1.32
C THR A 105 15.91 -3.21 -1.66
N ARG A 106 16.19 -2.04 -1.06
CA ARG A 106 15.53 -0.79 -1.43
C ARG A 106 15.56 -0.51 -2.93
N SER A 107 16.71 -0.67 -3.58
CA SER A 107 16.87 -0.38 -5.02
C SER A 107 16.03 -1.30 -5.90
N GLU A 108 15.86 -2.57 -5.49
CA GLU A 108 14.98 -3.50 -6.22
C GLU A 108 13.52 -3.09 -6.07
N VAL A 109 13.08 -2.68 -4.88
CA VAL A 109 11.72 -2.14 -4.67
C VAL A 109 11.50 -0.88 -5.50
N GLU A 110 12.45 0.06 -5.49
CA GLU A 110 12.36 1.30 -6.26
C GLU A 110 12.31 1.04 -7.78
N SER A 111 12.96 -0.03 -8.26
CA SER A 111 12.88 -0.43 -9.67
C SER A 111 11.49 -0.94 -10.09
N LEU A 112 10.69 -1.43 -9.14
CA LEU A 112 9.36 -1.96 -9.39
C LEU A 112 8.25 -0.92 -9.20
N TYR A 113 8.42 0.00 -8.24
CA TYR A 113 7.36 0.90 -7.79
C TYR A 113 7.67 2.39 -7.95
N GLY A 114 8.90 2.75 -8.36
CA GLY A 114 9.38 4.12 -8.42
C GLY A 114 10.16 4.53 -7.17
N PRO A 115 10.85 5.69 -7.20
CA PRO A 115 11.75 6.10 -6.13
C PRO A 115 11.03 6.32 -4.80
N LEU A 116 11.74 6.08 -3.69
CA LEU A 116 11.30 6.44 -2.35
C LEU A 116 11.92 7.77 -1.93
N LEU A 117 11.08 8.74 -1.54
CA LEU A 117 11.46 10.12 -1.29
C LEU A 117 11.19 10.51 0.17
N GLU A 118 12.04 11.35 0.74
CA GLU A 118 11.78 11.94 2.06
C GLU A 118 10.87 13.18 1.92
N ASP A 119 10.09 13.46 2.96
CA ASP A 119 9.05 14.51 2.96
C ASP A 119 9.57 15.94 2.65
N SER A 120 10.90 16.15 2.65
CA SER A 120 11.55 17.42 2.35
C SER A 120 11.78 17.72 0.85
N GLU A 121 11.42 16.82 -0.05
CA GLU A 121 11.65 17.03 -1.49
C GLU A 121 10.62 17.99 -2.11
N TRP A 122 11.01 19.27 -2.24
CA TRP A 122 10.24 20.28 -2.96
C TRP A 122 10.17 19.93 -4.45
N GLY A 123 8.97 19.58 -4.92
CA GLY A 123 8.71 19.20 -6.31
C GLY A 123 8.63 17.69 -6.49
N ARG A 124 7.60 17.08 -5.87
CA ARG A 124 7.32 15.65 -6.01
C ARG A 124 7.21 15.26 -7.50
N PRO A 125 7.74 14.10 -7.92
CA PRO A 125 7.70 13.69 -9.31
C PRO A 125 6.27 13.59 -9.86
N ALA A 126 6.13 13.81 -11.17
CA ALA A 126 4.90 13.47 -11.89
C ALA A 126 4.72 11.95 -12.04
N GLU A 127 5.82 11.20 -11.96
CA GLU A 127 5.87 9.73 -12.02
C GLU A 127 5.59 9.11 -10.63
N PRO A 128 5.22 7.81 -10.55
CA PRO A 128 5.04 7.09 -9.29
C PRO A 128 6.23 7.24 -8.33
N TYR A 129 5.94 7.46 -7.04
CA TYR A 129 6.95 7.63 -5.98
C TYR A 129 6.36 7.21 -4.63
N GLY A 130 7.17 6.67 -3.72
CA GLY A 130 6.73 6.40 -2.34
C GLY A 130 7.33 7.40 -1.35
N ASP A 131 6.70 7.55 -0.20
CA ASP A 131 7.24 8.36 0.90
C ASP A 131 8.07 7.50 1.87
N ILE A 132 9.14 8.07 2.40
CA ILE A 132 9.94 7.49 3.46
C ILE A 132 9.53 8.08 4.81
N TYR A 133 9.34 7.19 5.79
CA TYR A 133 9.33 7.58 7.20
C TYR A 133 10.11 6.58 8.06
N HIS A 134 10.66 7.08 9.16
CA HIS A 134 11.49 6.27 10.06
C HIS A 134 10.70 5.72 11.23
N GLY A 135 11.16 4.58 11.74
CA GLY A 135 10.62 4.02 12.97
C GLY A 135 10.90 4.88 14.20
N TYR A 136 10.04 4.68 15.19
CA TYR A 136 10.01 5.40 16.46
C TYR A 136 10.07 4.40 17.62
N ASP A 137 10.32 4.89 18.84
CA ASP A 137 10.36 4.06 20.06
C ASP A 137 11.35 2.87 19.89
N LYS A 138 10.97 1.63 20.21
CA LYS A 138 11.82 0.43 20.07
C LYS A 138 11.99 -0.08 18.63
N TYR A 139 11.45 0.63 17.64
CA TYR A 139 11.51 0.26 16.22
C TYR A 139 12.39 1.20 15.41
N THR A 140 13.31 1.93 16.05
CA THR A 140 14.25 2.85 15.40
C THR A 140 15.17 2.17 14.39
N GLY A 141 15.44 0.87 14.52
CA GLY A 141 16.19 0.07 13.55
C GLY A 141 15.46 -0.19 12.23
N TYR A 142 14.23 0.30 12.08
CA TYR A 142 13.44 0.18 10.85
C TYR A 142 13.13 1.53 10.21
N TYR A 143 12.95 1.52 8.91
CA TYR A 143 12.28 2.61 8.17
C TYR A 143 11.27 2.00 7.19
N VAL A 144 10.37 2.82 6.69
CA VAL A 144 9.28 2.39 5.82
C VAL A 144 9.29 3.21 4.54
N GLY A 145 9.15 2.53 3.41
CA GLY A 145 8.72 3.14 2.16
C GLY A 145 7.24 2.84 1.94
N GLU A 146 6.41 3.87 1.78
CA GLU A 146 4.97 3.72 1.53
C GLU A 146 4.57 4.27 0.17
N TYR A 147 3.95 3.41 -0.64
CA TYR A 147 3.26 3.79 -1.87
C TYR A 147 1.75 3.80 -1.63
N VAL A 148 1.04 4.66 -2.38
CA VAL A 148 -0.41 4.84 -2.24
C VAL A 148 -1.08 4.69 -3.59
N GLY A 149 -1.96 3.70 -3.69
CA GLY A 149 -2.74 3.40 -4.89
C GLY A 149 -3.80 4.45 -5.19
N TYR A 150 -4.39 4.36 -6.38
CA TYR A 150 -5.39 5.30 -6.87
C TYR A 150 -6.67 5.33 -6.01
N HIS A 151 -7.09 4.21 -5.42
CA HIS A 151 -8.25 4.15 -4.55
C HIS A 151 -7.89 4.29 -3.06
N ASN A 152 -6.77 4.96 -2.76
CA ASN A 152 -6.26 5.17 -1.41
C ASN A 152 -5.84 3.87 -0.69
N GLU A 153 -5.46 2.84 -1.44
CA GLU A 153 -4.78 1.67 -0.91
C GLU A 153 -3.36 2.02 -0.49
N GLY A 154 -2.83 1.36 0.53
CA GLY A 154 -1.46 1.54 0.98
C GLY A 154 -0.63 0.30 0.73
N LEU A 155 0.55 0.46 0.15
CA LEU A 155 1.57 -0.59 0.06
C LEU A 155 2.82 -0.11 0.78
N SER A 156 3.09 -0.70 1.94
CA SER A 156 4.22 -0.34 2.79
C SER A 156 5.28 -1.44 2.76
N PHE A 157 6.53 -1.05 2.52
CA PHE A 157 7.71 -1.89 2.64
C PHE A 157 8.46 -1.46 3.90
N VAL A 158 8.52 -2.32 4.92
CA VAL A 158 9.35 -2.08 6.09
C VAL A 158 10.74 -2.64 5.82
N PHE A 159 11.74 -1.78 5.95
CA PHE A 159 13.13 -2.11 5.73
C PHE A 159 13.87 -2.17 7.05
N ASN A 160 14.76 -3.16 7.19
CA ASN A 160 15.78 -3.16 8.22
C ASN A 160 16.88 -2.15 7.83
N LYS A 161 17.12 -1.13 8.67
CA LYS A 161 18.12 -0.08 8.38
C LYS A 161 19.54 -0.61 8.21
N TYR A 162 19.87 -1.73 8.85
CA TYR A 162 21.22 -2.28 8.87
C TYR A 162 21.53 -3.11 7.62
N THR A 163 20.52 -3.76 7.04
CA THR A 163 20.69 -4.57 5.83
C THR A 163 20.14 -3.89 4.58
N ASN A 164 19.33 -2.84 4.75
CA ASN A 164 18.62 -2.14 3.68
C ASN A 164 17.70 -3.07 2.86
N GLN A 165 17.18 -4.11 3.51
CA GLN A 165 16.30 -5.12 2.91
C GLN A 165 14.92 -5.09 3.54
N VAL A 166 13.92 -5.40 2.73
CA VAL A 166 12.52 -5.56 3.13
C VAL A 166 12.41 -6.72 4.11
N VAL A 167 11.79 -6.47 5.26
CA VAL A 167 11.49 -7.48 6.29
C VAL A 167 9.99 -7.71 6.49
N LEU A 168 9.16 -6.80 5.99
CA LEU A 168 7.71 -6.91 6.02
C LEU A 168 7.13 -6.10 4.85
N ILE A 169 6.17 -6.68 4.15
CA ILE A 169 5.31 -5.96 3.20
C ILE A 169 3.92 -5.89 3.81
N ARG A 170 3.30 -4.71 3.81
CA ARG A 170 1.90 -4.54 4.19
C ARG A 170 1.13 -3.94 3.04
N TYR A 171 0.10 -4.63 2.59
CA TYR A 171 -0.99 -4.04 1.83
C TYR A 171 -2.13 -3.64 2.76
N GLN A 172 -2.68 -2.44 2.59
CA GLN A 172 -3.84 -1.93 3.30
C GLN A 172 -4.88 -1.50 2.26
N HIS A 173 -6.07 -2.10 2.29
CA HIS A 173 -7.11 -1.84 1.30
C HIS A 173 -7.60 -0.39 1.30
N ASN A 174 -7.58 0.27 2.45
CA ASN A 174 -7.89 1.68 2.53
C ASN A 174 -7.10 2.32 3.68
N ARG A 175 -6.29 3.33 3.36
CA ARG A 175 -5.49 4.10 4.33
C ARG A 175 -6.30 5.09 5.17
N HIS A 176 -7.64 5.09 5.08
CA HIS A 176 -8.45 5.94 5.96
C HIS A 176 -8.19 5.58 7.43
N GLY A 177 -7.67 6.57 8.17
CA GLY A 177 -7.17 6.38 9.54
C GLY A 177 -5.64 6.35 9.56
N ASN A 178 -5.05 6.90 10.61
CA ASN A 178 -3.62 7.16 10.68
C ASN A 178 -2.79 5.90 11.02
N SER A 179 -3.08 4.74 10.42
CA SER A 179 -2.42 3.47 10.75
C SER A 179 -1.09 3.32 10.03
N ASN A 180 -0.04 3.89 10.62
CA ASN A 180 1.35 3.58 10.29
C ASN A 180 1.62 2.07 10.47
N VAL A 181 2.28 1.41 9.51
CA VAL A 181 2.58 -0.03 9.57
C VAL A 181 3.37 -0.42 10.82
N LEU A 182 4.18 0.47 11.37
CA LEU A 182 4.93 0.22 12.61
C LEU A 182 4.03 0.19 13.85
N MET A 183 2.85 0.81 13.81
CA MET A 183 1.84 0.60 14.86
C MET A 183 1.28 -0.82 14.80
N ASP A 184 1.04 -1.36 13.60
CA ASP A 184 0.60 -2.75 13.43
C ASP A 184 1.69 -3.71 13.89
N VAL A 185 2.94 -3.46 13.51
CA VAL A 185 4.12 -4.22 13.96
C VAL A 185 4.17 -4.28 15.49
N LYS A 186 3.97 -3.14 16.16
CA LYS A 186 3.93 -3.07 17.63
C LYS A 186 2.72 -3.80 18.21
N LYS A 187 1.52 -3.58 17.66
CA LYS A 187 0.26 -4.12 18.18
C LYS A 187 0.20 -5.64 18.06
N TYR A 188 0.66 -6.18 16.96
CA TYR A 188 0.58 -7.61 16.65
C TYR A 188 1.92 -8.34 16.77
N ASN A 189 2.97 -7.66 17.22
CA ASN A 189 4.32 -8.23 17.38
C ASN A 189 4.85 -8.89 16.08
N LEU A 190 4.67 -8.21 14.94
CA LEU A 190 4.99 -8.77 13.61
C LEU A 190 6.50 -8.83 13.33
N LEU A 191 7.28 -7.96 13.97
CA LEU A 191 8.73 -7.89 13.85
C LEU A 191 9.35 -7.73 15.24
N PRO A 192 10.58 -8.27 15.45
CA PRO A 192 11.32 -8.06 16.68
C PRO A 192 11.72 -6.59 16.85
N TYR A 193 12.18 -6.24 18.05
CA TYR A 193 12.83 -4.94 18.24
C TYR A 193 14.22 -4.96 17.62
N LEU A 194 14.52 -3.91 16.84
CA LEU A 194 15.87 -3.57 16.40
C LEU A 194 16.11 -2.14 16.87
N LEU A 195 17.07 -1.98 17.78
CA LEU A 195 17.50 -0.69 18.28
C LEU A 195 18.53 -0.10 17.34
#